data_AF-A0A7I4YX20-F1
#
_entry.id   AF-A0A7I4YX20-F1
#
_cell.length_a   1.000
_cell.length_b   1.000
_cell.length_c   1.000
_cell.angle_alpha   90.00
_cell.angle_beta   90.00
_cell.angle_gamma   90.00
#
_symmetry.space_group_name_H-M   'P 1'
#
loop_
_entity.id
_entity.type
_entity.pdbx_description
1 polymer ?
#
loop_
_entity_poly.entity_id
_entity_poly.type
_entity_poly.pdbx_seq_one_letter_code
_entity_poly.pdbx_strand_id
1 'polypeptide(L)'
;MTGKVHEVNGHEFVAVLLRQPTSCAHCKKFIFGMGKQGYQCQDCSTVVHKHCHEAVIWKCTRFKADVPSETETQSTGRFNINMPHRFVSHFYKCPTFCDHCGSLLHGLTQQGLHCSSCKLNIHKRCQQNVANNCGINAKQLAAVLRQLGIAGDRTTPCSKTNPNVNTDITSDQNGCSTVSPART
;
A
#
# COMPACT_ATOMS: atom_id res chain seq x y z
N MET A 1 -10.44 21.63 9.17
CA MET A 1 -9.52 20.47 9.26
C MET A 1 -8.10 21.00 9.12
N THR A 2 -7.38 21.24 10.20
CA THR A 2 -6.01 21.78 10.17
C THR A 2 -5.08 20.81 10.90
N GLY A 3 -4.71 19.73 10.22
CA GLY A 3 -3.67 18.81 10.68
C GLY A 3 -2.39 19.04 9.87
N LYS A 4 -1.22 18.83 10.49
CA LYS A 4 0.07 18.86 9.79
C LYS A 4 0.05 17.84 8.64
N VAL A 5 0.36 18.30 7.42
CA VAL A 5 0.49 17.48 6.22
C VAL A 5 1.92 16.94 6.14
N HIS A 6 2.06 15.66 5.82
CA HIS A 6 3.32 14.99 5.58
C HIS A 6 3.38 14.60 4.09
N GLU A 7 4.26 15.23 3.31
CA GLU A 7 4.41 14.93 1.90
C GLU A 7 5.47 13.84 1.69
N VAL A 8 5.09 12.72 1.05
CA VAL A 8 6.00 11.60 0.74
C VAL A 8 5.67 11.04 -0.64
N ASN A 9 6.60 11.09 -1.60
CA ASN A 9 6.42 10.54 -2.96
C ASN A 9 5.11 10.99 -3.65
N GLY A 10 4.74 12.26 -3.46
CA GLY A 10 3.52 12.87 -4.00
C GLY A 10 2.24 12.53 -3.22
N HIS A 11 2.34 11.86 -2.08
CA HIS A 11 1.22 11.66 -1.16
C HIS A 11 1.18 12.76 -0.09
N GLU A 12 0.04 13.45 0.02
CA GLU A 12 -0.23 14.37 1.14
C GLU A 12 -0.90 13.62 2.30
N PHE A 13 -0.10 13.10 3.23
CA PHE A 13 -0.57 12.33 4.38
C PHE A 13 -1.02 13.24 5.53
N VAL A 14 -2.26 13.04 6.01
CA VAL A 14 -2.81 13.71 7.18
C VAL A 14 -3.24 12.73 8.26
N ALA A 15 -3.01 13.09 9.53
CA ALA A 15 -3.37 12.25 10.66
C ALA A 15 -4.89 12.17 10.81
N VAL A 16 -5.44 10.95 10.73
CA VAL A 16 -6.89 10.69 10.80
C VAL A 16 -7.25 9.70 11.90
N LEU A 17 -8.48 9.84 12.41
CA LEU A 17 -9.13 8.83 13.24
C LEU A 17 -9.86 7.85 12.31
N LEU A 18 -9.39 6.61 12.27
CA LEU A 18 -9.99 5.53 11.50
C LEU A 18 -11.08 4.89 12.35
N ARG A 19 -12.34 5.18 12.03
CA ARG A 19 -13.50 4.69 12.80
C ARG A 19 -13.81 3.21 12.57
N GLN A 20 -13.14 2.59 11.61
CA GLN A 20 -13.31 1.19 11.23
C GLN A 20 -11.96 0.48 11.23
N PRO A 21 -11.93 -0.85 11.46
CA PRO A 21 -10.73 -1.65 11.25
C PRO A 21 -10.18 -1.41 9.84
N THR A 22 -8.95 -0.92 9.77
CA THR A 22 -8.32 -0.51 8.51
C THR A 22 -6.95 -1.16 8.42
N SER A 23 -6.64 -1.80 7.29
CA SER A 23 -5.31 -2.36 7.03
C SER A 23 -4.36 -1.31 6.45
N CYS A 24 -3.09 -1.39 6.84
CA CYS A 24 -2.05 -0.50 6.33
C CYS A 24 -1.62 -0.95 4.92
N ALA A 25 -1.61 -0.03 3.95
CA ALA A 25 -1.22 -0.32 2.58
C ALA A 25 0.25 -0.76 2.45
N HIS A 26 1.14 -0.33 3.36
CA HIS A 26 2.57 -0.66 3.34
C HIS A 26 2.90 -2.03 3.94
N CYS A 27 2.43 -2.30 5.16
CA CYS A 27 2.80 -3.52 5.90
C CYS A 27 1.68 -4.58 5.97
N LYS A 28 0.49 -4.27 5.44
CA LYS A 28 -0.72 -5.11 5.42
C LYS A 28 -1.31 -5.48 6.78
N LYS A 29 -0.73 -4.99 7.88
CA LYS A 29 -1.27 -5.17 9.24
C LYS A 29 -2.33 -4.14 9.56
N PHE A 30 -3.26 -4.50 10.45
CA PHE A 30 -4.28 -3.58 10.92
C PHE A 30 -3.70 -2.39 11.71
N ILE A 31 -4.35 -1.26 11.57
CA ILE A 31 -4.01 -0.01 12.26
C ILE A 31 -4.90 0.10 13.50
N PHE A 32 -4.30 -0.08 14.67
CA PHE A 32 -4.97 0.00 15.97
C PHE A 32 -4.34 1.09 16.86
N GLY A 33 -5.11 1.62 17.80
CA GLY A 33 -4.65 2.61 18.78
C GLY A 33 -5.79 3.53 19.27
N MET A 34 -5.49 4.34 20.29
CA MET A 34 -6.40 5.38 20.80
C MET A 34 -6.19 6.70 20.04
N GLY A 35 -7.28 7.37 19.66
CA GLY A 35 -7.23 8.63 18.91
C GLY A 35 -6.82 8.45 17.45
N LYS A 36 -6.15 9.44 16.85
CA LYS A 36 -5.71 9.37 15.44
C LYS A 36 -4.71 8.22 15.27
N GLN A 37 -5.12 7.09 14.71
CA GLN A 37 -4.28 5.88 14.65
C GLN A 37 -3.41 5.77 13.38
N GLY A 38 -3.74 6.50 12.31
CA GLY A 38 -3.06 6.36 11.02
C GLY A 38 -2.99 7.66 10.23
N TYR A 39 -2.25 7.58 9.13
CA TYR A 39 -2.17 8.61 8.11
C TYR A 39 -2.99 8.20 6.90
N GLN A 40 -3.78 9.13 6.38
CA GLN A 40 -4.52 8.97 5.13
C GLN A 40 -4.07 10.02 4.15
N CYS A 41 -3.76 9.59 2.93
CA CYS A 41 -3.48 10.51 1.84
C CYS A 41 -4.77 11.21 1.43
N GLN A 42 -4.79 12.54 1.43
CA GLN A 42 -5.99 13.33 1.08
C GLN A 42 -6.45 13.07 -0.36
N ASP A 43 -5.49 12.72 -1.20
CA ASP A 43 -5.70 12.48 -2.60
C ASP A 43 -6.20 11.07 -2.91
N CYS A 44 -5.28 10.10 -2.96
CA CYS A 44 -5.58 8.75 -3.41
C CYS A 44 -6.30 7.93 -2.33
N SER A 45 -6.51 8.48 -1.13
CA SER A 45 -7.11 7.81 0.02
C SER A 45 -6.33 6.57 0.51
N THR A 46 -5.05 6.42 0.16
CA THR A 46 -4.23 5.34 0.72
C THR A 46 -4.01 5.58 2.21
N VAL A 47 -4.04 4.51 3.01
CA VAL A 47 -3.93 4.59 4.48
C VAL A 47 -2.74 3.77 4.96
N VAL A 48 -1.95 4.35 5.85
CA VAL A 48 -0.74 3.75 6.41
C VAL A 48 -0.60 4.03 7.91
N HIS A 49 0.17 3.20 8.62
CA HIS A 49 0.57 3.51 10.01
C HIS A 49 1.38 4.81 10.06
N LYS A 50 1.37 5.46 11.23
CA LYS A 50 2.21 6.64 11.49
C LYS A 50 3.69 6.39 11.24
N HIS A 51 4.20 5.20 11.54
CA HIS A 51 5.60 4.86 11.29
C HIS A 51 5.86 4.29 9.88
N CYS A 52 4.81 3.99 9.10
CA CYS A 52 4.95 3.42 7.75
C CYS A 52 4.96 4.48 6.65
N HIS A 53 4.51 5.70 6.93
CA HIS A 53 4.35 6.73 5.89
C HIS A 53 5.66 7.11 5.19
N GLU A 54 6.76 7.22 5.93
CA GLU A 54 8.09 7.50 5.37
C GLU A 54 8.65 6.34 4.51
N ALA A 55 8.18 5.11 4.74
CA ALA A 55 8.61 3.93 4.00
C ALA A 55 7.76 3.67 2.73
N VAL A 56 6.82 4.56 2.40
CA VAL A 56 6.03 4.48 1.18
C VAL A 56 6.90 4.85 0.00
N ILE A 57 7.31 3.85 -0.79
CA ILE A 57 8.19 4.01 -1.96
C ILE A 57 7.43 4.23 -3.27
N TRP A 58 6.12 3.99 -3.30
CA TRP A 58 5.32 4.14 -4.51
C TRP A 58 4.83 5.57 -4.65
N LYS A 59 4.74 6.04 -5.89
CA LYS A 59 4.26 7.39 -6.20
C LYS A 59 2.73 7.46 -6.10
N CYS A 60 2.24 8.60 -5.64
CA CYS A 60 0.82 8.90 -5.69
C CYS A 60 0.33 9.00 -7.14
N THR A 61 -0.86 8.45 -7.39
CA THR A 61 -1.47 8.37 -8.72
C THR A 61 -2.24 9.62 -9.13
N ARG A 62 -2.27 10.67 -8.29
CA ARG A 62 -2.92 11.96 -8.61
C ARG A 62 -2.54 12.54 -9.96
N PHE A 63 -1.31 12.32 -10.40
CA PHE A 63 -0.77 12.94 -11.61
C PHE A 63 -1.14 12.24 -12.92
N LYS A 64 -2.00 11.20 -12.93
CA LYS A 64 -2.38 10.51 -14.19
C LYS A 64 -3.45 11.23 -15.02
N ALA A 65 -3.96 12.40 -14.62
CA ALA A 65 -5.03 13.07 -15.34
C ALA A 65 -4.57 13.92 -16.55
N ASP A 66 -3.35 14.49 -16.58
CA ASP A 66 -3.05 15.54 -17.58
C ASP A 66 -1.62 15.58 -18.18
N VAL A 67 -0.81 14.51 -18.13
CA VAL A 67 0.55 14.57 -18.73
C VAL A 67 0.94 13.25 -19.43
N PRO A 68 1.14 13.24 -20.77
CA PRO A 68 1.89 12.19 -21.46
C PRO A 68 3.31 12.11 -20.90
N SER A 69 3.74 10.89 -20.62
CA SER A 69 4.98 10.48 -19.95
C SER A 69 6.29 10.91 -20.64
N GLU A 70 6.55 12.22 -20.81
CA GLU A 70 7.79 12.74 -21.39
C GLU A 70 8.22 14.04 -20.69
N THR A 71 8.37 14.02 -19.36
CA THR A 71 9.26 14.98 -18.68
C THR A 71 9.83 14.31 -17.43
N GLU A 72 10.88 13.53 -17.65
CA GLU A 72 11.67 12.87 -16.63
C GLU A 72 12.57 13.88 -15.89
N THR A 73 12.01 14.67 -14.97
CA THR A 73 12.84 15.47 -14.07
C THR A 73 13.10 14.70 -12.77
N GLN A 74 14.20 13.95 -12.81
CA GLN A 74 15.14 13.67 -11.72
C GLN A 74 14.61 13.88 -10.28
N SER A 75 14.07 12.82 -9.69
CA SER A 75 13.96 12.73 -8.23
C SER A 75 14.19 11.29 -7.76
N THR A 76 15.38 11.12 -7.17
CA THR A 76 15.88 9.99 -6.36
C THR A 76 15.84 8.59 -6.98
N GLY A 77 16.90 8.27 -7.74
CA GLY A 77 17.47 6.91 -7.79
C GLY A 77 16.71 5.84 -8.60
N ARG A 78 16.86 5.90 -9.94
CA ARG A 78 17.04 4.77 -10.90
C ARG A 78 16.15 3.52 -10.89
N PHE A 79 15.04 3.42 -10.15
CA PHE A 79 14.11 2.28 -10.28
C PHE A 79 12.74 2.72 -10.78
N ASN A 80 12.63 2.92 -12.10
CA ASN A 80 11.34 3.09 -12.77
C ASN A 80 10.64 1.74 -12.86
N ILE A 81 10.01 1.34 -11.78
CA ILE A 81 9.18 0.13 -11.75
C ILE A 81 7.82 0.49 -12.33
N ASN A 82 7.59 0.07 -13.58
CA ASN A 82 6.29 0.17 -14.25
C ASN A 82 5.81 -1.22 -14.64
N MET A 83 5.40 -2.01 -13.65
CA MET A 83 4.81 -3.33 -13.85
C MET A 83 3.31 -3.26 -13.52
N PRO A 84 2.43 -3.21 -14.53
CA PRO A 84 0.98 -3.09 -14.30
C PRO A 84 0.40 -4.36 -13.68
N HIS A 85 -0.62 -4.19 -12.85
CA HIS A 85 -1.36 -5.30 -12.24
C HIS A 85 -2.37 -5.90 -13.24
N ARG A 86 -2.48 -7.23 -13.27
CA ARG A 86 -3.54 -7.94 -14.01
C ARG A 86 -4.74 -8.19 -13.10
N PHE A 87 -5.62 -7.20 -12.99
CA PHE A 87 -6.81 -7.27 -12.16
C PHE A 87 -7.93 -8.11 -12.80
N VAL A 88 -8.56 -8.95 -11.98
CA VAL A 88 -9.73 -9.76 -12.34
C VAL A 88 -10.78 -9.60 -11.25
N SER A 89 -12.06 -9.47 -11.62
CA SER A 89 -13.17 -9.45 -10.65
C SER A 89 -13.18 -10.71 -9.81
N HIS A 90 -13.24 -10.57 -8.49
CA HIS A 90 -13.19 -11.69 -7.56
C HIS A 90 -14.37 -11.65 -6.59
N PHE A 91 -14.89 -12.84 -6.26
CA PHE A 91 -15.91 -13.04 -5.24
C PHE A 91 -15.25 -13.50 -3.94
N TYR A 92 -15.30 -12.65 -2.92
CA TYR A 92 -14.71 -12.96 -1.62
C TYR A 92 -15.76 -13.61 -0.73
N LYS A 93 -15.46 -14.84 -0.28
CA LYS A 93 -16.31 -15.60 0.66
C LYS A 93 -16.07 -15.18 2.13
N CYS A 94 -14.93 -14.57 2.39
CA CYS A 94 -14.49 -14.09 3.70
C CYS A 94 -14.35 -12.56 3.68
N PRO A 95 -14.60 -11.85 4.81
CA PRO A 95 -14.34 -10.42 4.93
C PRO A 95 -12.88 -10.10 4.53
N THR A 96 -12.71 -9.39 3.42
CA THR A 96 -11.40 -9.08 2.84
C THR A 96 -11.22 -7.57 2.77
N PHE A 97 -10.03 -7.05 3.07
CA PHE A 97 -9.76 -5.61 3.07
C PHE A 97 -9.06 -5.18 1.78
N CYS A 98 -9.34 -3.95 1.36
CA CYS A 98 -8.69 -3.32 0.23
C CYS A 98 -7.24 -2.97 0.60
N ASP A 99 -6.29 -3.48 -0.16
CA ASP A 99 -4.86 -3.26 0.03
C ASP A 99 -4.39 -1.84 -0.28
N HIS A 100 -5.25 -1.01 -0.88
CA HIS A 100 -4.98 0.38 -1.23
C HIS A 100 -5.53 1.35 -0.18
N CYS A 101 -6.83 1.34 0.07
CA CYS A 101 -7.47 2.26 1.03
C CYS A 101 -7.63 1.68 2.44
N GLY A 102 -7.30 0.40 2.63
CA GLY A 102 -7.35 -0.29 3.93
C GLY A 102 -8.75 -0.69 4.40
N SER A 103 -9.82 -0.22 3.75
CA SER A 103 -11.21 -0.50 4.16
C SER A 103 -11.72 -1.83 3.64
N LEU A 104 -12.75 -2.38 4.29
CA LEU A 104 -13.37 -3.64 3.90
C LEU A 104 -13.90 -3.62 2.45
N LEU A 105 -13.67 -4.68 1.69
CA LEU A 105 -14.34 -4.96 0.41
C LEU A 105 -15.79 -5.37 0.72
N HIS A 106 -16.70 -4.40 0.71
CA HIS A 106 -18.11 -4.60 1.04
C HIS A 106 -18.94 -4.97 -0.20
N GLY A 107 -19.98 -5.80 -0.02
CA GLY A 107 -20.93 -6.19 -1.07
C GLY A 107 -21.36 -7.66 -1.01
N LEU A 108 -22.54 -7.96 -1.55
CA LEU A 108 -23.09 -9.33 -1.59
C LEU A 108 -22.48 -10.19 -2.71
N THR A 109 -22.03 -9.58 -3.81
CA THR A 109 -21.35 -10.25 -4.94
C THR A 109 -20.28 -9.34 -5.56
N GLN A 110 -19.21 -9.92 -6.12
CA GLN A 110 -18.08 -9.22 -6.77
C GLN A 110 -17.58 -7.96 -6.04
N GLN A 111 -17.21 -8.12 -4.76
CA GLN A 111 -16.86 -7.02 -3.85
C GLN A 111 -15.60 -6.24 -4.28
N GLY A 112 -14.76 -6.83 -5.13
CA GLY A 112 -13.53 -6.19 -5.55
C GLY A 112 -12.83 -6.88 -6.72
N LEU A 113 -11.61 -6.42 -6.95
CA LEU A 113 -10.67 -6.90 -7.95
C LEU A 113 -9.51 -7.59 -7.24
N HIS A 114 -8.97 -8.61 -7.88
CA HIS A 114 -7.80 -9.36 -7.43
C HIS A 114 -6.75 -9.35 -8.53
N CYS A 115 -5.50 -9.04 -8.20
CA CYS A 115 -4.39 -9.20 -9.13
C CYS A 115 -3.98 -10.67 -9.22
N SER A 116 -4.09 -11.29 -10.40
CA SER A 116 -3.75 -12.70 -10.58
C SER A 116 -2.28 -13.02 -10.23
N SER A 117 -1.39 -12.05 -10.44
CA SER A 117 0.06 -12.23 -10.32
C SER A 117 0.58 -11.99 -8.91
N CYS A 118 0.18 -10.90 -8.24
CA CYS A 118 0.73 -10.50 -6.93
C CYS A 118 -0.28 -10.60 -5.78
N LYS A 119 -1.48 -11.12 -6.04
CA LYS A 119 -2.55 -11.36 -5.05
C LYS A 119 -3.10 -10.13 -4.35
N LEU A 120 -2.88 -8.94 -4.92
CA LEU A 120 -3.40 -7.67 -4.40
C LEU A 120 -4.93 -7.62 -4.54
N ASN A 121 -5.63 -7.30 -3.47
CA ASN A 121 -7.09 -7.20 -3.42
C ASN A 121 -7.50 -5.74 -3.26
N ILE A 122 -8.34 -5.22 -4.16
CA ILE A 122 -8.74 -3.81 -4.13
C ILE A 122 -10.22 -3.62 -4.47
N HIS A 123 -10.80 -2.48 -4.09
CA HIS A 123 -12.11 -2.09 -4.63
C HIS A 123 -12.01 -1.75 -6.11
N LYS A 124 -13.12 -1.88 -6.84
CA LYS A 124 -13.25 -1.39 -8.23
C LYS A 124 -12.87 0.09 -8.35
N ARG A 125 -13.31 0.95 -7.41
CA ARG A 125 -12.95 2.38 -7.34
C ARG A 125 -11.47 2.66 -7.05
N CYS A 126 -10.76 1.71 -6.45
CA CYS A 126 -9.35 1.88 -6.10
C CYS A 126 -8.41 1.56 -7.27
N GLN A 127 -8.89 0.87 -8.32
CA GLN A 127 -8.06 0.40 -9.44
C GLN A 127 -7.22 1.49 -10.08
N GLN A 128 -7.80 2.67 -10.33
CA GLN A 128 -7.10 3.78 -10.96
C GLN A 128 -6.07 4.44 -10.03
N ASN A 129 -6.23 4.27 -8.71
CA ASN A 129 -5.39 4.91 -7.72
C ASN A 129 -4.18 4.05 -7.28
N VAL A 130 -4.10 2.80 -7.75
CA VAL A 130 -3.02 1.85 -7.42
C VAL A 130 -1.80 2.06 -8.31
N ALA A 131 -0.61 2.00 -7.72
CA ALA A 131 0.66 2.13 -8.44
C ALA A 131 0.97 0.89 -9.31
N ASN A 132 1.71 1.08 -10.40
CA ASN A 132 2.14 0.02 -11.32
C ASN A 132 3.41 -0.69 -10.81
N ASN A 133 3.35 -1.36 -9.65
CA ASN A 133 4.51 -2.05 -9.06
C ASN A 133 4.23 -3.54 -8.76
N CYS A 134 3.47 -4.19 -9.64
CA CYS A 134 3.04 -5.57 -9.47
C CYS A 134 4.22 -6.52 -9.23
N GLY A 135 4.10 -7.36 -8.20
CA GLY A 135 5.09 -8.39 -7.86
C GLY A 135 6.21 -7.92 -6.92
N ILE A 136 6.20 -6.66 -6.49
CA ILE A 136 7.25 -6.12 -5.62
C ILE A 136 6.77 -6.00 -4.18
N ASN A 137 7.58 -6.53 -3.28
CA ASN A 137 7.37 -6.41 -1.84
C ASN A 137 7.86 -5.03 -1.37
N ALA A 138 6.95 -4.08 -1.21
CA ALA A 138 7.28 -2.71 -0.82
C ALA A 138 8.11 -2.62 0.48
N LYS A 139 7.83 -3.49 1.47
CA LYS A 139 8.58 -3.57 2.72
C LYS A 139 10.04 -3.99 2.52
N GLN A 140 10.27 -5.00 1.68
CA GLN A 140 11.63 -5.50 1.40
C GLN A 140 12.41 -4.48 0.58
N LEU A 141 11.77 -3.89 -0.44
CA LEU A 141 12.39 -2.86 -1.24
C LEU A 141 12.74 -1.62 -0.40
N ALA A 142 11.84 -1.17 0.49
CA ALA A 142 12.14 -0.09 1.42
C ALA A 142 13.32 -0.43 2.35
N ALA A 143 13.42 -1.68 2.84
CA ALA A 143 14.54 -2.11 3.68
C ALA A 143 15.88 -2.09 2.91
N VAL A 144 15.90 -2.61 1.69
CA VAL A 144 17.09 -2.61 0.83
C VAL A 144 17.51 -1.18 0.47
N LEU A 145 16.57 -0.31 0.09
CA LEU A 145 16.87 1.10 -0.23
C LEU A 145 17.45 1.86 0.97
N ARG A 146 16.98 1.56 2.19
CA ARG A 146 17.56 2.11 3.42
C ARG A 146 18.98 1.61 3.66
N GLN A 147 19.26 0.33 3.39
CA GLN A 147 20.60 -0.24 3.55
C GLN A 147 21.60 0.34 2.53
N LEU A 148 21.14 0.62 1.31
CA LEU A 148 21.99 1.18 0.25
C LEU A 148 22.24 2.69 0.38
N GLY A 149 21.61 3.37 1.35
CA GLY A 149 21.75 4.84 1.50
C GLY A 149 21.17 5.64 0.33
N ILE A 150 20.29 5.03 -0.47
CA ILE A 150 19.66 5.65 -1.66
C ILE A 150 18.32 6.31 -1.30
N ALA A 151 17.78 6.03 -0.12
CA ALA A 151 16.61 6.74 0.41
C ALA A 151 16.98 8.21 0.67
N GLY A 152 16.32 9.12 -0.06
CA GLY A 152 16.60 10.56 -0.03
C GLY A 152 16.75 11.13 1.37
N ASP A 153 17.72 12.02 1.50
CA ASP A 153 18.13 12.66 2.75
C ASP A 153 16.97 13.45 3.37
N ARG A 154 16.40 12.90 4.45
CA ARG A 154 15.78 13.57 5.60
C ARG A 154 15.24 12.51 6.57
N THR A 155 16.14 11.82 7.25
CA THR A 155 15.80 11.00 8.42
C THR A 155 16.45 11.56 9.67
N THR A 156 15.65 12.07 10.59
CA THR A 156 15.92 11.89 12.01
C THR A 156 15.85 10.37 12.32
N PRO A 157 16.83 9.81 13.03
CA PRO A 157 16.87 8.38 13.32
C PRO A 157 15.84 8.04 14.40
N CYS A 158 14.84 7.22 14.08
CA CYS A 158 14.07 6.53 15.11
C CYS A 158 14.82 5.25 15.51
N SER A 159 15.72 5.41 16.49
CA SER A 159 16.44 4.33 17.13
C SER A 159 15.48 3.42 17.90
N LYS A 160 15.45 2.14 17.50
CA LYS A 160 15.61 0.93 18.33
C LYS A 160 15.38 -0.29 17.44
N THR A 161 16.45 -0.81 16.86
CA THR A 161 16.49 -2.20 16.36
C THR A 161 17.59 -2.92 17.12
N ASN A 162 17.21 -3.96 17.85
CA ASN A 162 18.16 -4.93 18.38
C ASN A 162 18.34 -6.00 17.27
N PRO A 163 19.58 -6.34 16.86
CA PRO A 163 19.81 -7.31 15.81
C PRO A 163 19.69 -8.72 16.37
N ASN A 164 18.56 -9.37 16.09
CA ASN A 164 18.50 -10.83 16.00
C ASN A 164 17.56 -11.17 14.86
N VAL A 165 18.13 -11.18 13.65
CA VAL A 165 17.51 -11.79 12.49
C VAL A 165 17.70 -13.29 12.66
N ASN A 166 16.68 -13.96 13.21
CA ASN A 166 16.47 -15.36 12.91
C ASN A 166 15.51 -15.39 11.72
N THR A 167 16.00 -15.86 10.58
CA THR A 167 15.20 -16.13 9.40
C THR A 167 14.34 -17.35 9.65
N ASP A 168 13.20 -17.16 10.32
CA ASP A 168 12.12 -18.15 10.28
C ASP A 168 11.14 -17.75 9.19
N ILE A 169 11.25 -18.48 8.08
CA ILE A 169 10.29 -18.51 6.99
C ILE A 169 9.05 -19.19 7.54
N THR A 170 8.08 -18.41 8.01
CA THR A 170 6.68 -18.81 7.98
C THR A 170 5.94 -17.83 7.08
N SER A 171 5.61 -18.33 5.90
CA SER A 171 4.59 -17.73 5.05
C SER A 171 3.28 -17.88 5.80
N ASP A 172 2.88 -16.87 6.58
CA ASP A 172 1.52 -16.82 7.12
C ASP A 172 0.55 -16.57 5.96
N GLN A 173 0.23 -17.68 5.32
CA GLN A 173 -0.99 -17.87 4.57
C GLN A 173 -2.15 -17.63 5.53
N ASN A 174 -2.64 -16.39 5.59
CA ASN A 174 -4.07 -16.19 5.79
C ASN A 174 -4.77 -16.35 4.44
N GLY A 175 -4.67 -17.57 3.90
CA GLY A 175 -5.50 -18.04 2.80
C GLY A 175 -6.80 -18.58 3.36
N CYS A 176 -7.86 -17.78 3.35
CA CYS A 176 -9.21 -18.35 3.32
C CYS A 176 -9.35 -18.99 1.92
N SER A 177 -9.35 -20.34 1.87
CA SER A 177 -9.28 -21.14 0.66
C SER A 177 -10.21 -20.64 -0.45
N THR A 178 -9.61 -20.22 -1.55
CA THR A 178 -10.29 -19.88 -2.80
C THR A 178 -10.76 -21.16 -3.47
N VAL A 179 -12.05 -21.47 -3.36
CA VAL A 179 -12.67 -22.50 -4.22
C VAL A 179 -13.37 -21.77 -5.36
N SER A 180 -12.76 -21.83 -6.55
CA SER A 180 -13.37 -21.42 -7.82
C SER A 180 -14.66 -22.22 -8.04
N PRO A 181 -15.74 -21.62 -8.58
CA PRO A 181 -16.85 -22.44 -9.07
C PRO A 181 -16.35 -23.20 -10.31
N ALA A 182 -16.55 -24.52 -10.30
CA ALA A 182 -16.37 -25.34 -11.50
C ALA A 182 -17.33 -24.85 -12.58
N ARG A 183 -16.80 -24.64 -13.78
CA ARG A 183 -17.58 -24.37 -14.97
C ARG A 183 -17.93 -25.73 -15.57
N THR A 184 -19.20 -26.13 -15.47
CA THR A 184 -20.08 -26.77 -16.47
C THR A 184 -21.24 -27.42 -15.72
#